data_AF-A0A1M3E9A9-F1
#
_entry.id   AF-A0A1M3E9A9-F1
#
_cell.length_a   1.000
_cell.length_b   1.000
_cell.length_c   1.000
_cell.angle_alpha   90.00
_cell.angle_beta   90.00
_cell.angle_gamma   90.00
#
_symmetry.space_group_name_H-M   'P 1'
#
loop_
_entity.id
_entity.type
_entity.pdbx_description
1 polymer ?
#
loop_
_entity_poly.entity_id
_entity_poly.type
_entity_poly.pdbx_seq_one_letter_code
_entity_poly.pdbx_strand_id
1 'polypeptide(L)' 'MGLIALGISSCSTVKPYQKQYLNDHYMQTNSLPNEKLESETESYREGMMGGTDGKAGGGCGCN' A
#
# COMPACT_ATOMS: atom_id res chain seq x y z
N MET A 1 23.60 -20.22 -10.74
CA MET A 1 23.11 -20.12 -9.36
C MET A 1 23.84 -18.98 -8.65
N GLY A 2 23.43 -17.71 -8.85
CA GLY A 2 24.23 -16.59 -8.34
C GLY A 2 23.60 -15.19 -8.43
N LEU A 3 22.28 -15.07 -8.54
CA LEU A 3 21.60 -13.77 -8.73
C LEU A 3 20.57 -13.41 -7.63
N ILE A 4 20.33 -14.29 -6.65
CA ILE A 4 19.22 -14.14 -5.67
C ILE A 4 19.64 -13.37 -4.39
N ALA A 5 20.92 -13.15 -4.13
CA ALA A 5 21.40 -12.67 -2.83
C ALA A 5 21.52 -11.14 -2.65
N LEU A 6 21.31 -10.33 -3.70
CA LEU A 6 21.63 -8.89 -3.69
C LEU A 6 20.51 -7.96 -3.15
N GLY A 7 19.35 -8.49 -2.74
CA GLY A 7 18.15 -7.67 -2.45
C GLY A 7 17.73 -7.52 -0.98
N ILE A 8 18.42 -8.13 -0.02
CA ILE A 8 17.90 -8.29 1.36
C ILE A 8 18.28 -7.17 2.34
N SER A 9 19.02 -6.14 1.90
CA SER A 9 19.57 -5.10 2.80
C SER A 9 18.70 -3.84 2.98
N SER A 10 17.48 -3.78 2.45
CA SER A 10 16.65 -2.55 2.50
C SER A 10 15.86 -2.36 3.81
N CYS A 11 15.77 -3.37 4.68
CA CYS A 11 15.04 -3.27 5.93
C CYS A 11 15.94 -2.66 7.02
N SER A 12 15.66 -1.41 7.42
CA SER A 12 16.39 -0.71 8.49
C SER A 12 15.48 -0.37 9.66
N THR A 13 16.00 -0.51 10.88
CA THR A 13 15.24 -0.19 12.10
C THR A 13 15.24 1.31 12.34
N VAL A 14 14.04 1.89 12.38
CA VAL A 14 13.84 3.33 12.63
C VAL A 14 13.88 3.62 14.13
N LYS A 15 14.58 4.69 14.52
CA LYS A 15 14.67 5.12 15.93
C LYS A 15 13.28 5.52 16.45
N PRO A 16 12.97 5.30 17.73
CA PRO A 16 11.60 5.45 18.26
C PRO A 16 11.01 6.85 18.05
N TYR A 17 11.81 7.90 18.12
CA TYR A 17 11.36 9.28 17.92
C TYR A 17 11.08 9.63 16.43
N GLN A 18 11.64 8.88 15.48
CA GLN A 18 11.36 9.04 14.06
C GLN A 18 10.06 8.33 13.63
N LYS A 19 9.52 7.46 14.49
CA LYS A 19 8.25 6.75 14.22
C LYS A 19 7.05 7.70 14.13
N GLN A 20 7.14 8.90 14.69
CA GLN A 20 6.11 9.94 14.52
C GLN A 20 5.88 10.27 13.04
N TYR A 21 6.96 10.40 12.26
CA TYR A 21 6.87 10.70 10.82
C TYR A 21 6.36 9.51 10.01
N LEU A 22 6.62 8.29 10.48
CA LEU A 22 6.11 7.08 9.83
C LEU A 22 4.63 6.84 10.13
N ASN A 23 4.14 7.36 11.25
CA ASN A 23 2.73 7.33 11.64
C ASN A 23 1.95 8.58 11.17
N ASP A 24 2.55 9.38 10.28
CA ASP A 24 1.88 10.50 9.64
C ASP A 24 0.70 9.98 8.81
N HIS A 25 -0.40 10.74 8.80
CA HIS A 25 -1.60 10.40 8.07
C HIS A 25 -1.36 10.24 6.55
N TYR A 26 -0.35 10.93 6.01
CA TYR A 26 0.06 10.80 4.61
C TYR A 26 0.97 9.59 4.34
N MET A 27 1.54 8.98 5.37
CA MET A 27 2.41 7.79 5.26
C MET A 27 1.66 6.49 5.55
N GLN A 28 0.37 6.57 5.92
CA GLN A 28 -0.46 5.39 6.10
C GLN A 28 -0.74 4.74 4.74
N THR A 29 -0.75 3.41 4.71
CA THR A 29 -1.08 2.64 3.49
C THR A 29 -2.56 2.70 3.13
N ASN A 30 -3.38 3.39 3.91
CA ASN A 30 -4.80 3.54 3.65
C ASN A 30 -5.04 4.77 2.78
N SER A 31 -6.02 4.65 1.89
CA SER A 31 -6.47 5.76 1.08
C SER A 31 -7.01 6.91 1.95
N LEU A 32 -6.64 8.15 1.62
CA LEU A 32 -7.31 9.30 2.22
C LEU A 32 -8.78 9.36 1.74
N PRO A 33 -9.70 9.99 2.48
CA PRO A 33 -11.12 10.04 2.10
C PRO A 33 -11.38 10.64 0.71
N ASN A 34 -10.55 11.61 0.28
CA ASN A 34 -10.61 12.20 -1.06
C ASN A 34 -10.17 11.20 -2.14
N GLU A 35 -9.06 10.49 -1.91
CA GLU A 35 -8.55 9.48 -2.85
C GLU A 35 -9.48 8.27 -2.94
N LYS A 36 -10.19 7.96 -1.85
CA LYS A 36 -11.19 6.89 -1.82
C LYS A 36 -12.37 7.18 -2.75
N LEU A 37 -12.88 8.42 -2.76
CA LEU A 37 -13.96 8.81 -3.67
C LEU A 37 -13.51 8.70 -5.13
N GLU A 38 -12.30 9.16 -5.44
CA GLU A 38 -11.73 9.04 -6.79
C GLU A 38 -11.58 7.56 -7.18
N SER A 39 -10.99 6.73 -6.31
CA SER A 39 -10.82 5.30 -6.54
C SER A 39 -12.16 4.55 -6.66
N GLU A 40 -13.21 4.96 -5.94
CA GLU A 40 -14.56 4.41 -6.08
C GLU A 40 -15.17 4.74 -7.44
N THR A 41 -14.93 5.94 -7.98
CA THR A 41 -15.38 6.30 -9.34
C THR A 41 -14.66 5.50 -10.42
N GLU A 42 -13.36 5.26 -10.27
CA GLU A 42 -12.59 4.40 -11.18
C GLU A 42 -13.02 2.93 -11.04
N SER A 43 -13.25 2.47 -9.80
CA SER A 43 -13.74 1.11 -9.52
C SER A 43 -15.11 0.86 -10.13
N TYR A 44 -15.98 1.87 -10.14
CA TYR A 44 -17.29 1.80 -10.78
C TYR A 44 -17.17 1.69 -12.32
N ARG A 45 -16.15 2.32 -12.92
CA ARG A 45 -15.96 2.36 -14.39
C ARG A 45 -15.13 1.18 -14.93
N GLU A 46 -14.11 0.77 -14.19
CA GLU A 46 -13.03 -0.14 -14.65
C GLU A 46 -12.90 -1.42 -13.81
N GLY A 47 -13.66 -1.51 -12.71
CA GLY A 47 -13.51 -2.57 -11.73
C GLY A 47 -12.47 -2.21 -10.66
N MET A 48 -12.64 -2.79 -9.47
CA MET A 48 -11.81 -2.47 -8.29
C MET A 48 -10.41 -3.07 -8.44
N MET A 49 -9.37 -2.34 -8.02
CA MET A 49 -8.01 -2.88 -7.86
C MET A 49 -7.72 -3.09 -6.37
N GLY A 50 -7.09 -4.22 -6.05
CA GLY A 50 -6.75 -4.57 -4.69
C GLY A 50 -5.54 -3.86 -4.12
N GLY A 51 -5.53 -3.62 -2.80
CA GLY A 51 -4.28 -3.37 -2.05
C GLY A 51 -4.17 -2.04 -1.31
N THR A 52 -5.18 -1.16 -1.39
CA THR A 52 -5.09 0.23 -0.90
C THR A 52 -5.57 0.47 0.54
N ASP A 53 -6.19 -0.50 1.23
CA ASP A 53 -6.76 -0.27 2.58
C ASP A 53 -6.44 -1.37 3.59
N GLY A 54 -5.34 -2.11 3.40
CA GLY A 54 -4.95 -3.23 4.28
C GLY A 54 -5.94 -4.41 4.32
N LYS A 55 -7.07 -4.28 3.62
CA LYS A 55 -7.99 -5.36 3.28
C LYS A 55 -7.59 -5.89 1.92
N ALA A 56 -7.63 -7.20 1.75
CA ALA A 56 -7.48 -7.84 0.44
C ALA A 56 -8.62 -7.35 -0.47
N GLY A 57 -8.39 -6.26 -1.19
CA GLY A 57 -9.30 -5.78 -2.22
C GLY A 57 -9.19 -6.73 -3.41
N GLY A 58 -10.32 -7.28 -3.85
CA GLY A 58 -10.36 -8.17 -5.00
C GLY A 58 -10.24 -7.36 -6.30
N GLY A 59 -9.02 -7.25 -6.82
CA GLY A 59 -8.80 -7.06 -8.25
C GLY A 59 -9.05 -8.38 -8.98
N CYS A 60 -9.72 -8.32 -10.15
CA CYS A 60 -10.13 -9.43 -11.02
C CYS A 60 -10.06 -10.80 -10.32
N GLY A 61 -11.18 -11.22 -9.73
CA GLY A 61 -11.33 -12.49 -8.99
C GLY A 61 -11.11 -13.74 -9.84
N CYS A 62 -9.93 -13.88 -10.43
CA CYS A 62 -9.36 -15.16 -10.83
C CYS A 62 -8.81 -15.79 -9.55
N ASN A 63 -9.68 -16.55 -8.88
CA ASN A 63 -9.20 -17.79 -8.27
C ASN A 63 -8.80 -18.75 -9.40
#